data_AF-A0A9D1EBF5-F1
#
_entry.id   AF-A0A9D1EBF5-F1
#
_cell.length_a   1.000
_cell.length_b   1.000
_cell.length_c   1.000
_cell.angle_alpha   90.00
_cell.angle_beta   90.00
_cell.angle_gamma   90.00
#
_symmetry.space_group_name_H-M   'P 1'
#
loop_
_entity.id
_entity.type
_entity.pdbx_description
1 polymer ?
#
loop_
_entity_poly.entity_id
_entity_poly.type
_entity_poly.pdbx_seq_one_letter_code
_entity_poly.pdbx_strand_id
1 'polypeptide(L)'
;IKSAIQFVTPVRQYEMDDMKIETLRSNDAGVAFLVEACGKTIYHAGDLHWWNTGQQEFSGELYGNAYKRELHRIENRHIDVAFVVLDGRMQDMYYLGMEYFLNHMDVDRVFPMHLWRQYDLISKFKRRPQLGRLADKVVEMDRENMMFDIEGE
;
A
#
# COMPACT_ATOMS: atom_id res chain seq x y z
N ILE A 1 -14.58 -26.01 6.69
CA ILE A 1 -14.16 -24.88 5.82
C ILE A 1 -14.82 -23.57 6.28
N LYS A 2 -16.15 -23.39 6.19
CA LYS A 2 -16.79 -22.13 6.63
C LYS A 2 -16.55 -21.74 8.10
N SER A 3 -16.42 -22.71 8.99
CA SER A 3 -16.11 -22.47 10.42
C SER A 3 -14.67 -22.01 10.68
N ALA A 4 -13.79 -22.06 9.69
CA ALA A 4 -12.40 -21.61 9.76
C ALA A 4 -12.17 -20.29 9.00
N ILE A 5 -13.24 -19.62 8.55
CA ILE A 5 -13.16 -18.36 7.81
C ILE A 5 -13.63 -17.23 8.73
N GLN A 6 -12.72 -16.32 9.04
CA GLN A 6 -13.08 -15.04 9.64
C GLN A 6 -13.35 -14.03 8.52
N PHE A 7 -14.60 -13.61 8.37
CA PHE A 7 -14.92 -12.49 7.51
C PHE A 7 -14.58 -11.18 8.22
N VAL A 8 -13.93 -10.27 7.49
CA VAL A 8 -13.57 -8.95 7.98
C VAL A 8 -14.39 -7.87 7.27
N THR A 9 -14.53 -6.73 7.92
CA THR A 9 -15.23 -5.56 7.39
C THR A 9 -14.33 -4.33 7.54
N PRO A 10 -14.52 -3.27 6.73
CA PRO A 10 -13.71 -2.06 6.82
C PRO A 10 -13.75 -1.38 8.19
N VAL A 11 -12.65 -0.74 8.57
CA VAL A 11 -12.54 0.10 9.79
C VAL A 11 -12.87 -0.69 11.04
N ARG A 12 -12.23 -1.86 11.18
CA ARG A 12 -12.37 -2.77 12.32
C ARG A 12 -11.01 -3.28 12.75
N GLN A 13 -10.96 -3.69 14.01
CA GLN A 13 -9.82 -4.38 14.60
C GLN A 13 -10.23 -5.81 14.92
N TYR A 14 -9.30 -6.73 14.73
CA TYR A 14 -9.43 -8.16 14.99
C TYR A 14 -8.17 -8.63 15.71
N GLU A 15 -8.34 -9.61 16.59
CA GLU A 15 -7.23 -10.36 17.18
C GLU A 15 -7.38 -11.81 16.74
N MET A 16 -6.30 -12.38 16.23
CA MET A 16 -6.26 -13.76 15.75
C MET A 16 -4.90 -14.34 16.10
N ASP A 17 -4.89 -15.36 16.95
CA ASP A 17 -3.68 -15.94 17.52
C ASP A 17 -2.78 -14.85 18.16
N ASP A 18 -1.57 -14.65 17.66
CA ASP A 18 -0.62 -13.63 18.11
C ASP A 18 -0.62 -12.37 17.22
N MET A 19 -1.61 -12.23 16.33
CA MET A 19 -1.74 -11.11 15.41
C MET A 19 -2.82 -10.11 15.84
N LYS A 20 -2.52 -8.83 15.66
CA LYS A 20 -3.52 -7.75 15.66
C LYS A 20 -3.71 -7.25 14.24
N ILE A 21 -4.95 -7.24 13.79
CA ILE A 21 -5.30 -6.90 12.41
C ILE A 21 -6.25 -5.71 12.45
N GLU A 22 -5.83 -4.58 11.88
CA GLU A 22 -6.70 -3.45 11.59
C GLU A 22 -7.01 -3.41 10.09
N THR A 23 -8.28 -3.15 9.74
CA THR A 23 -8.72 -3.04 8.36
C THR A 23 -9.06 -1.59 8.02
N LEU A 24 -8.68 -1.14 6.83
CA LEU A 24 -9.11 0.14 6.28
C LEU A 24 -10.11 -0.08 5.16
N ARG A 25 -10.91 0.94 4.85
CA ARG A 25 -11.81 0.88 3.70
C ARG A 25 -11.01 0.96 2.40
N SER A 26 -11.08 -0.10 1.58
CA SER A 26 -10.56 -0.06 0.21
C SER A 26 -11.49 0.78 -0.70
N ASN A 27 -11.01 1.13 -1.89
CA ASN A 27 -11.83 1.79 -2.90
C ASN A 27 -12.84 0.85 -3.57
N ASP A 28 -12.58 -0.46 -3.50
CA ASP A 28 -13.46 -1.52 -3.97
C ASP A 28 -14.30 -2.12 -2.82
N ALA A 29 -14.84 -3.33 -3.00
CA ALA A 29 -15.61 -4.02 -1.97
C ALA A 29 -14.74 -4.64 -0.84
N GLY A 30 -13.41 -4.57 -0.96
CA GLY A 30 -12.45 -5.17 -0.03
C GLY A 30 -12.00 -4.25 1.11
N VAL A 31 -10.84 -4.59 1.68
CA VAL A 31 -10.16 -3.84 2.73
C VAL A 31 -8.66 -3.77 2.46
N ALA A 32 -8.01 -2.72 2.95
CA ALA A 32 -6.57 -2.75 3.19
C ALA A 32 -6.32 -3.29 4.60
N PHE A 33 -5.13 -3.84 4.84
CA PHE A 33 -4.75 -4.42 6.12
C PHE A 33 -3.57 -3.67 6.73
N LEU A 34 -3.61 -3.48 8.04
CA LEU A 34 -2.47 -3.21 8.89
C LEU A 34 -2.39 -4.38 9.89
N VAL A 35 -1.35 -5.19 9.78
CA VAL A 35 -1.18 -6.41 10.57
C VAL A 35 0.05 -6.25 11.44
N GLU A 36 -0.13 -6.36 12.76
CA GLU A 36 0.97 -6.55 13.70
C GLU A 36 1.11 -8.05 13.96
N ALA A 37 2.29 -8.60 13.67
CA ALA A 37 2.61 -10.01 13.90
C ALA A 37 4.09 -10.14 14.25
N CYS A 38 4.42 -10.96 15.25
CA CYS A 38 5.80 -11.21 15.67
C CYS A 38 6.62 -9.92 15.93
N GLY A 39 6.00 -8.87 16.48
CA GLY A 39 6.64 -7.57 16.74
C GLY A 39 6.88 -6.69 15.52
N LYS A 40 6.35 -7.07 14.35
CA LYS A 40 6.46 -6.34 13.08
C LYS A 40 5.10 -5.82 12.63
N THR A 41 5.09 -4.65 12.00
CA THR A 41 3.89 -4.03 11.42
C THR A 41 3.94 -4.09 9.90
N ILE A 42 2.97 -4.77 9.30
CA ILE A 42 2.86 -4.97 7.85
C ILE A 42 1.59 -4.28 7.34
N TYR A 43 1.76 -3.36 6.40
CA TYR A 43 0.65 -2.77 5.65
C TYR A 43 0.48 -3.45 4.30
N HIS A 44 -0.76 -3.80 3.94
CA HIS A 44 -1.09 -4.29 2.61
C HIS A 44 -2.27 -3.52 2.05
N ALA A 45 -2.05 -2.73 0.99
CA ALA A 45 -3.05 -1.83 0.43
C ALA A 45 -4.30 -2.54 -0.10
N GLY A 46 -4.16 -3.79 -0.57
CA GLY A 46 -5.21 -4.35 -1.42
C GLY A 46 -5.43 -3.41 -2.62
N ASP A 47 -6.66 -2.99 -2.86
CA ASP A 47 -7.01 -1.99 -3.87
C ASP A 47 -7.18 -0.56 -3.32
N LEU A 48 -6.80 -0.30 -2.06
CA LEU A 48 -6.81 1.06 -1.51
C LEU A 48 -5.70 1.92 -2.15
N HIS A 49 -6.08 2.80 -3.07
CA HIS A 49 -5.15 3.63 -3.82
C HIS A 49 -5.78 4.94 -4.32
N TRP A 50 -4.93 5.89 -4.70
CA TRP A 50 -5.36 7.07 -5.44
C TRP A 50 -5.58 6.71 -6.92
N TRP A 51 -6.69 6.03 -7.22
CA TRP A 51 -7.08 5.69 -8.58
C TRP A 51 -7.42 6.97 -9.37
N ASN A 52 -6.54 7.33 -10.30
CA ASN A 52 -6.73 8.51 -11.14
C ASN A 52 -6.07 8.25 -12.49
N THR A 53 -6.85 8.34 -13.58
CA THR A 53 -6.32 8.21 -14.95
C THR A 53 -6.02 9.56 -15.60
N GLY A 54 -6.30 10.67 -14.92
CA GLY A 54 -6.17 12.04 -15.45
C GLY A 54 -7.27 12.44 -16.45
N GLN A 55 -8.14 11.50 -16.87
CA GLN A 55 -9.15 11.75 -17.90
C GLN A 55 -10.51 12.21 -17.34
N GLN A 56 -10.80 11.89 -16.07
CA GLN A 56 -12.02 12.27 -15.37
C GLN A 56 -11.69 12.84 -13.99
N GLU A 57 -11.40 14.14 -13.93
CA GLU A 57 -10.90 14.83 -12.73
C GLU A 57 -11.71 14.54 -11.46
N PHE A 58 -13.05 14.62 -11.52
CA PHE A 58 -13.93 14.37 -10.37
C PHE A 58 -13.79 12.97 -9.76
N SER A 59 -13.50 11.96 -10.58
CA SER A 59 -13.29 10.59 -10.08
C SER A 59 -11.95 10.47 -9.36
N GLY A 60 -10.89 11.07 -9.93
CA GLY A 60 -9.55 11.05 -9.35
C GLY A 60 -9.48 11.76 -8.01
N GLU A 61 -10.17 12.89 -7.85
CA GLU A 61 -10.26 13.57 -6.55
C GLU A 61 -11.04 12.76 -5.51
N LEU A 62 -12.13 12.10 -5.91
CA LEU A 62 -12.90 11.24 -5.01
C LEU A 62 -12.05 10.09 -4.45
N TYR A 63 -11.33 9.38 -5.32
CA TYR A 63 -10.44 8.29 -4.90
C TYR A 63 -9.26 8.81 -4.09
N GLY A 64 -8.68 9.95 -4.47
CA GLY A 64 -7.62 10.61 -3.70
C GLY A 64 -8.06 10.99 -2.28
N ASN A 65 -9.23 11.61 -2.13
CA ASN A 65 -9.77 12.01 -0.82
C ASN A 65 -10.11 10.79 0.04
N ALA A 66 -10.67 9.74 -0.56
CA ALA A 66 -10.90 8.48 0.15
C ALA A 66 -9.58 7.84 0.61
N TYR A 67 -8.58 7.78 -0.26
CA TYR A 67 -7.26 7.24 0.04
C TYR A 67 -6.60 7.97 1.23
N LYS A 68 -6.53 9.30 1.16
CA LYS A 68 -5.96 10.15 2.22
C LYS A 68 -6.68 9.98 3.55
N ARG A 69 -8.02 9.95 3.53
CA ARG A 69 -8.84 9.77 4.75
C ARG A 69 -8.54 8.45 5.45
N GLU A 70 -8.37 7.37 4.69
CA GLU A 70 -8.11 6.06 5.29
C GLU A 70 -6.67 5.94 5.78
N LEU A 71 -5.67 6.49 5.06
CA LEU A 71 -4.28 6.53 5.55
C LEU A 71 -4.12 7.39 6.81
N HIS A 72 -4.88 8.49 6.94
CA HIS A 72 -4.86 9.33 8.13
C HIS A 72 -5.19 8.55 9.42
N ARG A 73 -5.95 7.45 9.33
CA ARG A 73 -6.24 6.59 10.49
C ARG A 73 -5.00 5.91 11.06
N ILE A 74 -3.98 5.72 10.23
CA ILE A 74 -2.77 4.97 10.56
C ILE A 74 -1.48 5.80 10.42
N GLU A 75 -1.59 7.11 10.19
CA GLU A 75 -0.43 7.98 9.88
C GLU A 75 0.63 8.04 10.99
N ASN A 76 0.23 7.81 12.25
CA ASN A 76 1.11 7.84 13.41
C ASN A 76 1.66 6.44 13.79
N ARG A 77 1.52 5.46 12.89
CA ARG A 77 2.01 4.09 13.09
C ARG A 77 3.32 3.92 12.32
N HIS A 78 4.31 3.32 12.97
CA HIS A 78 5.50 2.83 12.28
C HIS A 78 5.16 1.54 11.52
N ILE A 79 5.59 1.44 10.27
CA ILE A 79 5.34 0.30 9.38
C ILE A 79 6.69 -0.26 8.91
N ASP A 80 7.04 -1.47 9.34
CA ASP A 80 8.26 -2.13 8.87
C ASP A 80 8.18 -2.40 7.36
N VAL A 81 7.04 -2.93 6.89
CA VAL A 81 6.84 -3.31 5.49
C VAL A 81 5.47 -2.90 4.98
N ALA A 82 5.44 -2.22 3.84
CA ALA A 82 4.22 -1.84 3.16
C ALA A 82 4.16 -2.39 1.73
N PHE A 83 3.03 -3.01 1.35
CA PHE A 83 2.70 -3.32 -0.03
C PHE A 83 1.76 -2.24 -0.56
N VAL A 84 2.23 -1.45 -1.53
CA VAL A 84 1.53 -0.26 -2.02
C VAL A 84 1.41 -0.32 -3.53
N VAL A 85 0.22 0.00 -4.04
CA VAL A 85 -0.09 -0.03 -5.47
C VAL A 85 0.82 0.94 -6.25
N LEU A 86 1.42 0.43 -7.33
CA LEU A 86 2.08 1.19 -8.38
C LEU A 86 1.62 0.63 -9.73
N ASP A 87 0.57 1.22 -10.28
CA ASP A 87 -0.15 0.64 -11.42
C ASP A 87 0.02 1.48 -12.69
N GLY A 88 0.70 0.92 -13.69
CA GLY A 88 0.97 1.58 -14.97
C GLY A 88 -0.29 1.90 -15.79
N ARG A 89 -1.44 1.28 -15.48
CA ARG A 89 -2.72 1.57 -16.15
C ARG A 89 -3.23 2.98 -15.85
N MET A 90 -2.73 3.62 -14.79
CA MET A 90 -3.03 5.02 -14.45
C MET A 90 -2.25 6.04 -15.29
N GLN A 91 -1.48 5.58 -16.28
CA GLN A 91 -0.75 6.43 -17.23
C GLN A 91 0.16 7.44 -16.52
N ASP A 92 0.00 8.74 -16.76
CA ASP A 92 0.83 9.79 -16.18
C ASP A 92 0.61 9.98 -14.68
N MET A 93 -0.51 9.49 -14.14
CA MET A 93 -0.91 9.64 -12.74
C MET A 93 -0.52 8.45 -11.84
N TYR A 94 0.17 7.43 -12.39
CA TYR A 94 0.59 6.21 -11.70
C TYR A 94 1.34 6.41 -10.38
N TYR A 95 1.97 7.57 -10.21
CA TYR A 95 2.82 7.87 -9.07
C TYR A 95 2.04 8.44 -7.87
N LEU A 96 0.84 8.99 -8.08
CA LEU A 96 0.16 9.86 -7.11
C LEU A 96 -0.04 9.21 -5.74
N GLY A 97 -0.57 7.99 -5.73
CA GLY A 97 -0.86 7.29 -4.47
C GLY A 97 0.40 6.87 -3.72
N MET A 98 1.38 6.27 -4.42
CA MET A 98 2.63 5.84 -3.80
C MET A 98 3.49 7.01 -3.32
N GLU A 99 3.57 8.08 -4.10
CA GLU A 99 4.28 9.30 -3.68
C GLU A 99 3.60 9.93 -2.46
N TYR A 100 2.26 9.97 -2.42
CA TYR A 100 1.54 10.43 -1.23
C TYR A 100 1.86 9.56 -0.01
N PHE A 101 1.78 8.23 -0.14
CA PHE A 101 2.07 7.30 0.96
C PHE A 101 3.47 7.52 1.55
N LEU A 102 4.50 7.54 0.69
CA LEU A 102 5.89 7.71 1.12
C LEU A 102 6.15 9.04 1.84
N ASN A 103 5.40 10.10 1.51
CA ASN A 103 5.55 11.41 2.14
C ASN A 103 4.81 11.54 3.49
N HIS A 104 3.85 10.67 3.78
CA HIS A 104 2.95 10.83 4.95
C HIS A 104 3.03 9.68 5.95
N MET A 105 3.57 8.53 5.55
CA MET A 105 3.64 7.34 6.39
C MET A 105 5.06 7.11 6.89
N ASP A 106 5.20 6.76 8.17
CA ASP A 106 6.46 6.26 8.72
C ASP A 106 6.65 4.79 8.32
N VAL A 107 7.45 4.57 7.27
CA VAL A 107 7.67 3.24 6.67
C VAL A 107 9.15 2.99 6.39
N ASP A 108 9.61 1.76 6.63
CA ASP A 108 10.99 1.37 6.34
C ASP A 108 11.15 0.88 4.88
N ARG A 109 10.30 -0.07 4.46
CA ARG A 109 10.34 -0.65 3.11
C ARG A 109 8.96 -0.66 2.45
N VAL A 110 8.92 -0.26 1.18
CA VAL A 110 7.72 -0.29 0.34
C VAL A 110 7.94 -1.23 -0.84
N PHE A 111 7.08 -2.23 -0.95
CA PHE A 111 7.01 -3.17 -2.06
C PHE A 111 5.92 -2.72 -3.03
N PRO A 112 6.27 -2.35 -4.28
CA PRO A 112 5.28 -2.04 -5.29
C PRO A 112 4.46 -3.27 -5.68
N MET A 113 3.14 -3.15 -5.61
CA MET A 113 2.18 -4.16 -6.11
C MET A 113 1.40 -3.61 -7.33
N HIS A 114 0.60 -4.46 -7.99
CA HIS A 114 -0.19 -4.09 -9.18
C HIS A 114 0.65 -3.64 -10.39
N LEU A 115 1.88 -4.16 -10.52
CA LEU A 115 2.78 -3.82 -11.62
C LEU A 115 2.37 -4.43 -12.97
N TRP A 116 1.57 -5.50 -12.99
CA TRP A 116 1.19 -6.22 -14.22
C TRP A 116 2.39 -6.60 -15.11
N ARG A 117 3.48 -7.08 -14.47
CA ARG A 117 4.77 -7.39 -15.11
C ARG A 117 5.51 -6.20 -15.76
N GLN A 118 5.08 -4.96 -15.47
CA GLN A 118 5.75 -3.73 -15.90
C GLN A 118 6.76 -3.26 -14.84
N TYR A 119 7.76 -4.09 -14.54
CA TYR A 119 8.74 -3.85 -13.47
C TYR A 119 9.57 -2.57 -13.66
N ASP A 120 9.83 -2.16 -14.91
CA ASP A 120 10.52 -0.91 -15.25
C ASP A 120 9.81 0.34 -14.69
N LEU A 121 8.53 0.22 -14.33
CA LEU A 121 7.76 1.28 -13.68
C LEU A 121 8.36 1.67 -12.32
N ILE A 122 8.97 0.72 -11.60
CA ILE A 122 9.64 0.98 -10.32
C ILE A 122 10.82 1.91 -10.54
N SER A 123 11.70 1.58 -11.49
CA SER A 123 12.85 2.42 -11.81
C SER A 123 12.42 3.78 -12.36
N LYS A 124 11.32 3.85 -13.14
CA LYS A 124 10.72 5.13 -13.59
C LYS A 124 10.22 5.96 -12.40
N PHE A 125 9.52 5.35 -11.45
CA PHE A 125 9.02 5.99 -10.24
C PHE A 125 10.16 6.55 -9.38
N LYS A 126 11.19 5.74 -9.11
CA LYS A 126 12.33 6.12 -8.27
C LYS A 126 13.17 7.27 -8.81
N ARG A 127 13.13 7.53 -10.13
CA ARG A 127 13.78 8.69 -10.75
C ARG A 127 13.03 10.01 -10.56
N ARG A 128 11.83 10.00 -9.97
CA ARG A 128 11.07 11.23 -9.73
C ARG A 128 11.80 12.12 -8.72
N PRO A 129 12.06 13.40 -9.04
CA PRO A 129 12.82 14.28 -8.17
C PRO A 129 12.14 14.55 -6.83
N GLN A 130 10.80 14.41 -6.77
CA GLN A 130 10.00 14.59 -5.55
C GLN A 130 10.30 13.55 -4.46
N LEU A 131 10.83 12.37 -4.83
CA LEU A 131 11.08 11.31 -3.86
C LEU A 131 12.37 11.55 -3.06
N GLY A 132 13.40 12.14 -3.67
CA GLY A 132 14.71 12.27 -3.02
C GLY A 132 15.17 10.94 -2.40
N ARG A 133 15.46 10.94 -1.09
CA ARG A 133 15.85 9.73 -0.33
C ARG A 133 14.71 8.74 -0.09
N LEU A 134 13.45 9.14 -0.24
CA LEU A 134 12.31 8.22 -0.12
C LEU A 134 12.34 7.13 -1.20
N ALA A 135 13.01 7.36 -2.33
CA ALA A 135 13.20 6.36 -3.36
C ALA A 135 13.95 5.12 -2.83
N ASP A 136 14.83 5.27 -1.84
CA ASP A 136 15.61 4.17 -1.26
C ASP A 136 14.74 3.19 -0.46
N LYS A 137 13.56 3.64 -0.01
CA LYS A 137 12.57 2.81 0.67
C LYS A 137 11.82 1.88 -0.30
N VAL A 138 11.81 2.21 -1.60
CA VAL A 138 11.08 1.44 -2.62
C VAL A 138 11.93 0.28 -3.12
N VAL A 139 11.42 -0.93 -2.89
CA VAL A 139 12.09 -2.19 -3.23
C VAL A 139 12.03 -2.43 -4.74
N GLU A 140 13.17 -2.79 -5.33
CA GLU A 140 13.25 -3.24 -6.72
C GLU A 140 12.71 -4.67 -6.85
N MET A 141 11.96 -4.92 -7.91
CA MET A 141 11.38 -6.23 -8.22
C MET A 141 11.47 -6.45 -9.72
N ASP A 142 11.78 -7.68 -10.16
CA ASP A 142 11.96 -8.02 -11.58
C ASP A 142 11.14 -9.24 -12.05
N ARG A 143 10.46 -9.92 -11.12
CA ARG A 143 9.67 -11.12 -11.40
C ARG A 143 8.60 -11.39 -10.35
N GLU A 144 7.69 -12.29 -10.67
CA GLU A 144 6.69 -12.83 -9.74
C GLU A 144 7.33 -13.82 -8.76
N ASN A 145 6.73 -14.02 -7.59
CA ASN A 145 7.17 -14.98 -6.57
C ASN A 145 8.57 -14.73 -5.99
N MET A 146 9.00 -13.48 -5.91
CA MET A 146 10.20 -13.12 -5.16
C MET A 146 9.97 -13.32 -3.65
N MET A 147 11.00 -13.78 -2.96
CA MET A 147 11.03 -13.94 -1.52
C MET A 147 12.00 -12.93 -0.94
N PHE A 148 11.63 -12.34 0.20
CA PHE A 148 12.43 -11.37 0.93
C PHE A 148 12.40 -11.74 2.40
N ASP A 149 13.58 -11.77 3.00
CA ASP A 149 13.72 -11.91 4.44
C ASP A 149 13.69 -10.52 5.07
N ILE A 150 12.83 -10.35 6.06
CA ILE A 150 12.79 -9.15 6.89
C ILE A 150 13.49 -9.55 8.18
N GLU A 151 14.70 -9.05 8.38
CA GLU A 151 15.41 -9.31 9.64
C GLU A 151 14.61 -8.69 10.80
N GLY A 152 14.32 -9.50 11.81
CA GLY A 152 13.95 -9.00 13.12
C GLY A 152 15.23 -8.65 13.87
N GLU A 153 15.24 -7.53 14.59
CA GLU A 153 16.25 -7.32 15.64
C GLU A 153 16.13 -8.39 16.73
#